data_AF-X1RVD0-F1
#
_entry.id   AF-X1RVD0-F1
#
_cell.length_a   1.000
_cell.length_b   1.000
_cell.length_c   1.000
_cell.angle_alpha   90.00
_cell.angle_beta   90.00
_cell.angle_gamma   90.00
#
_symmetry.space_group_name_H-M   'P 1'
#
loop_
_entity.id
_entity.type
_entity.pdbx_description
1 polymer ?
#
loop_
_entity_poly.entity_id
_entity_poly.type
_entity_poly.pdbx_seq_one_letter_code
_entity_poly.pdbx_strand_id
1 'polypeptide(L)'
;EEYKGHPISIHMVIPGMVETDFYNDIKVSPKLTEDLQNLPYALEAFGVPIKEVGKLCEEIAAQEPGKVTGKTYSLLRGKRLMRGIALMIWYRLSGKIK
;
A
#
# COMPACT_ATOMS: atom_id res chain seq x y z
N GLU A 1 -22.46 2.31 -16.68
CA GLU A 1 -21.74 2.79 -15.48
C GLU A 1 -22.71 3.58 -14.64
N GLU A 2 -22.85 3.21 -13.36
CA GLU A 2 -23.88 3.72 -12.43
C GLU A 2 -23.87 5.25 -12.25
N TYR A 3 -22.73 5.91 -12.46
CA TYR A 3 -22.54 7.35 -12.21
C TYR A 3 -22.28 8.20 -13.46
N LYS A 4 -22.54 7.66 -14.65
CA LYS A 4 -22.27 8.35 -15.92
C LYS A 4 -23.19 9.59 -16.06
N GLY A 5 -22.60 10.78 -16.16
CA GLY A 5 -23.33 12.04 -16.29
C GLY A 5 -23.49 12.84 -14.99
N HIS A 6 -23.01 12.30 -13.86
CA HIS A 6 -22.90 13.03 -12.59
C HIS A 6 -21.48 13.56 -12.40
N PRO A 7 -21.29 14.71 -11.71
CA PRO A 7 -19.97 15.25 -11.40
C PRO A 7 -19.32 14.47 -10.24
N ILE A 8 -19.17 13.16 -10.41
CA ILE A 8 -18.63 12.24 -9.39
C ILE A 8 -17.48 11.45 -10.01
N SER A 9 -16.36 11.41 -9.30
CA SER A 9 -15.20 10.58 -9.63
C SER A 9 -15.04 9.47 -8.59
N ILE A 10 -14.87 8.24 -9.06
CA ILE A 10 -14.62 7.07 -8.21
C ILE A 10 -13.24 6.52 -8.57
N HIS A 11 -12.34 6.49 -7.60
CA HIS A 11 -10.95 6.05 -7.78
C HIS A 11 -10.58 4.99 -6.75
N MET A 12 -9.60 4.16 -7.10
CA MET A 12 -8.95 3.24 -6.17
C MET A 12 -7.58 3.78 -5.78
N VAL A 13 -7.28 3.79 -4.48
CA VAL A 13 -5.96 4.10 -3.94
C VAL A 13 -5.33 2.83 -3.39
N ILE A 14 -4.12 2.51 -3.85
CA ILE A 14 -3.26 1.45 -3.33
C ILE A 14 -2.11 2.13 -2.57
N PRO A 15 -2.23 2.32 -1.25
CA PRO A 15 -1.26 3.09 -0.48
C PRO A 15 0.06 2.35 -0.25
N GLY A 16 0.11 1.03 -0.48
CA GLY A 16 1.21 0.17 -0.04
C GLY A 16 1.01 -0.29 1.41
N MET A 17 2.09 -0.69 2.10
CA MET A 17 2.03 -0.96 3.53
C MET A 17 2.24 0.34 4.30
N VAL A 18 1.40 0.65 5.27
CA VAL A 18 1.47 1.92 6.01
C VAL A 18 1.48 1.60 7.49
N GLU A 19 2.59 1.85 8.17
CA GLU A 19 2.71 1.58 9.60
C GLU A 19 1.64 2.36 10.38
N THR A 20 0.68 1.61 10.90
CA THR A 20 -0.52 2.09 11.61
C THR A 20 -0.81 1.11 12.74
N ASP A 21 -1.71 1.49 13.63
CA ASP A 21 -2.22 0.64 14.71
C ASP A 21 -2.90 -0.64 14.23
N PHE A 22 -3.28 -0.73 12.95
CA PHE A 22 -3.71 -1.97 12.28
C PHE A 22 -2.76 -3.15 12.54
N TYR A 23 -1.46 -2.89 12.69
CA TYR A 23 -0.44 -3.93 12.82
C TYR A 23 -0.17 -4.40 14.27
N ASN A 24 -0.69 -3.71 15.29
CA ASN A 24 -0.30 -3.96 16.68
C ASN A 24 -0.80 -5.30 17.25
N ASP A 25 -1.97 -5.78 16.80
CA ASP A 25 -2.61 -7.01 17.32
C ASP A 25 -3.28 -7.82 16.20
N ILE A 26 -2.56 -8.04 15.09
CA ILE A 26 -3.13 -8.78 13.94
C ILE A 26 -3.41 -10.22 14.35
N LYS A 27 -4.69 -10.61 14.25
CA LYS A 27 -5.11 -12.01 14.33
C LYS A 27 -4.94 -12.67 12.99
N VAL A 28 -4.07 -13.67 12.94
CA VAL A 28 -3.84 -14.48 11.75
C VAL A 28 -4.31 -15.92 11.98
N SER A 29 -4.58 -16.64 10.89
CA SER A 29 -4.85 -18.08 10.99
C SER A 29 -3.61 -18.82 11.54
N PRO A 30 -3.77 -20.00 12.17
CA PRO A 30 -2.64 -20.78 12.68
C PRO A 30 -1.54 -21.03 11.63
N LYS A 31 -1.93 -21.19 10.36
CA LYS A 31 -1.00 -21.39 9.24
C LYS A 31 -0.08 -20.20 8.95
N LEU A 32 -0.48 -18.99 9.35
CA LEU A 32 0.24 -17.74 9.10
C LEU A 32 0.93 -17.20 10.36
N THR A 33 0.83 -17.92 11.49
CA THR A 33 1.40 -17.46 12.76
C THR A 33 2.92 -17.36 12.69
N GLU A 34 3.57 -18.30 12.00
CA GLU A 34 5.02 -18.25 11.77
C GLU A 34 5.43 -17.11 10.83
N ASP A 35 4.56 -16.71 9.89
CA ASP A 35 4.84 -15.63 8.95
C ASP A 35 4.71 -14.24 9.59
N LEU A 36 4.01 -14.13 10.72
CA LEU A 36 3.82 -12.86 11.41
C LEU A 36 5.15 -12.23 11.83
N GLN A 37 6.17 -13.05 12.12
CA GLN A 37 7.52 -12.56 12.43
C GLN A 37 8.18 -11.82 11.24
N ASN A 38 7.71 -12.05 10.01
CA ASN A 38 8.22 -11.41 8.80
C ASN A 38 7.63 -10.00 8.60
N LEU A 39 6.59 -9.63 9.35
CA LEU A 39 5.86 -8.38 9.19
C LEU A 39 6.74 -7.12 9.33
N PRO A 40 7.66 -7.00 10.31
CA PRO A 40 8.54 -5.83 10.40
C PRO A 40 9.42 -5.66 9.16
N TYR A 41 9.91 -6.76 8.58
CA TYR A 41 10.71 -6.74 7.36
C TYR A 41 9.88 -6.31 6.13
N ALA A 42 8.63 -6.76 6.06
CA ALA A 42 7.70 -6.32 5.02
C ALA A 42 7.36 -4.83 5.15
N LEU A 43 7.13 -4.34 6.38
CA LEU A 43 6.93 -2.93 6.68
C LEU A 43 8.16 -2.08 6.33
N GLU A 44 9.37 -2.57 6.59
CA GLU A 44 10.60 -1.88 6.20
C GLU A 44 10.77 -1.83 4.67
N ALA A 45 10.48 -2.95 3.99
CA ALA A 45 10.66 -3.07 2.54
C ALA A 45 9.63 -2.27 1.73
N PHE A 46 8.36 -2.32 2.14
CA PHE A 46 7.23 -1.79 1.38
C PHE A 46 6.49 -0.65 2.08
N GLY A 47 7.00 -0.21 3.23
CA GLY A 47 6.46 0.88 4.02
C GLY A 47 6.35 2.18 3.23
N VAL A 48 5.19 2.81 3.35
CA VAL A 48 4.89 4.14 2.81
C VAL A 48 4.51 5.03 3.98
N PRO A 49 5.18 6.18 4.16
CA PRO A 49 4.80 7.11 5.22
C PRO A 49 3.36 7.60 5.04
N ILE A 50 2.58 7.62 6.13
CA ILE A 50 1.18 8.07 6.12
C ILE A 50 1.01 9.47 5.50
N LYS A 51 2.00 10.34 5.68
CA LYS A 51 2.02 11.70 5.10
C LYS A 51 2.02 11.68 3.57
N GLU A 52 2.71 10.73 2.94
CA GLU A 52 2.70 10.59 1.48
C GLU A 52 1.36 10.06 0.96
N VAL A 53 0.74 9.15 1.71
CA VAL A 53 -0.62 8.67 1.41
C VAL A 53 -1.62 9.81 1.47
N GLY A 54 -1.57 10.62 2.53
CA GLY A 54 -2.41 11.80 2.68
C GLY A 54 -2.26 12.78 1.53
N LYS A 55 -1.01 13.07 1.13
CA LYS A 55 -0.72 13.95 -0.02
C LYS A 55 -1.33 13.42 -1.33
N LEU A 56 -1.21 12.12 -1.59
CA LEU A 56 -1.83 11.52 -2.79
C LEU A 56 -3.36 11.65 -2.75
N CYS A 57 -3.98 11.39 -1.60
CA CYS A 57 -5.43 11.52 -1.46
C CYS A 57 -5.90 12.96 -1.66
N GLU A 58 -5.15 13.95 -1.14
CA GLU A 58 -5.40 15.37 -1.37
C GLU A 58 -5.31 15.72 -2.87
N GLU A 59 -4.27 15.27 -3.56
CA GLU A 59 -4.10 15.48 -5.01
C GLU A 59 -5.23 14.85 -5.83
N ILE A 60 -5.76 13.69 -5.41
CA ILE A 60 -6.91 13.04 -6.07
C ILE A 60 -8.19 13.82 -5.79
N ALA A 61 -8.42 14.23 -4.54
CA ALA A 61 -9.62 14.97 -4.14
C ALA A 61 -9.69 16.36 -4.79
N ALA A 62 -8.55 16.97 -5.13
CA ALA A 62 -8.48 18.25 -5.83
C ALA A 62 -8.77 18.18 -7.33
N GLN A 63 -8.97 16.99 -7.91
CA GLN A 63 -9.31 16.85 -9.33
C GLN A 63 -10.74 17.34 -9.62
N GLU A 64 -10.98 17.78 -10.86
CA GLU A 64 -12.33 18.16 -11.33
C GLU A 64 -13.26 16.93 -11.30
N PRO A 65 -14.32 16.93 -10.47
CA PRO A 65 -15.19 15.76 -10.29
C PRO A 65 -15.91 15.36 -11.59
N GLY A 66 -15.96 14.07 -11.89
CA GLY A 66 -16.62 13.51 -13.07
C GLY A 66 -15.80 13.60 -14.37
N LYS A 67 -14.70 14.35 -14.40
CA LYS A 67 -13.81 14.44 -15.57
C LYS A 67 -12.99 13.19 -15.80
N VAL A 68 -12.51 12.59 -14.71
CA VAL A 68 -11.73 11.35 -14.71
C VAL A 68 -12.30 10.46 -13.62
N THR A 69 -12.61 9.21 -13.95
CA THR A 69 -13.12 8.20 -13.00
C THR A 69 -12.55 6.82 -13.36
N GLY A 70 -12.62 5.86 -12.44
CA GLY A 70 -12.14 4.49 -12.65
C GLY A 70 -10.61 4.34 -12.69
N LYS A 71 -9.87 5.33 -12.20
CA LYS A 71 -8.40 5.27 -12.11
C LYS A 71 -7.91 4.61 -10.82
N THR A 72 -6.79 3.92 -10.95
CA THR A 72 -6.02 3.34 -9.84
C THR A 72 -4.77 4.16 -9.61
N TYR A 73 -4.59 4.66 -8.39
CA TYR A 73 -3.40 5.37 -7.95
C TYR A 73 -2.64 4.51 -6.95
N SER A 74 -1.39 4.15 -7.26
CA SER A 74 -0.56 3.33 -6.38
C SER A 74 0.70 4.08 -5.96
N LEU A 75 1.00 4.07 -4.66
CA LEU A 75 2.30 4.54 -4.13
C LEU A 75 3.36 3.44 -4.16
N LEU A 76 2.96 2.19 -4.36
CA LEU A 76 3.86 1.05 -4.48
C LEU A 76 4.25 0.84 -5.95
N ARG A 77 5.05 1.76 -6.51
CA ARG A 77 5.47 1.72 -7.92
C ARG A 77 6.92 2.16 -8.13
N GLY A 78 7.47 1.82 -9.29
CA GLY A 78 8.80 2.25 -9.73
C GLY A 78 9.91 1.86 -8.75
N LYS A 79 10.77 2.84 -8.41
CA LYS A 79 11.94 2.62 -7.53
C LYS A 79 11.57 2.09 -6.14
N ARG A 80 10.42 2.50 -5.59
CA ARG A 80 9.97 2.03 -4.27
C ARG A 80 9.66 0.53 -4.31
N LEU A 81 8.88 0.10 -5.30
CA LEU A 81 8.57 -1.32 -5.50
C LEU A 81 9.85 -2.15 -5.73
N MET A 82 10.75 -1.68 -6.61
CA MET A 82 12.01 -2.36 -6.89
C MET A 82 12.90 -2.49 -5.65
N ARG A 83 13.01 -1.42 -4.85
CA ARG A 83 13.74 -1.43 -3.58
C ARG A 83 13.14 -2.44 -2.61
N GLY A 84 11.82 -2.45 -2.46
CA GLY A 84 11.14 -3.40 -1.57
C GLY A 84 11.37 -4.85 -1.98
N ILE A 85 11.25 -5.17 -3.28
CA ILE A 85 11.55 -6.51 -3.81
C ILE A 85 13.01 -6.89 -3.50
N ALA A 86 13.96 -5.99 -3.76
CA ALA A 86 15.38 -6.26 -3.49
C ALA A 86 15.65 -6.52 -1.99
N LEU A 87 15.04 -5.73 -1.10
CA LEU A 87 15.14 -5.93 0.35
C LEU A 87 14.56 -7.28 0.78
N MET A 88 13.38 -7.65 0.27
CA MET A 88 12.78 -8.96 0.58
C MET A 88 13.65 -10.13 0.12
N ILE A 89 14.23 -10.05 -1.08
CA ILE A 89 15.19 -11.05 -1.57
C ILE A 89 16.39 -11.13 -0.63
N TRP A 90 16.95 -9.98 -0.22
CA TRP A 90 18.08 -9.95 0.70
C TRP A 90 17.75 -10.52 2.09
N TYR A 91 16.58 -10.19 2.66
CA TYR A 91 16.14 -10.76 3.94
C TYR A 91 16.03 -12.29 3.85
N ARG A 92 15.53 -12.81 2.73
CA ARG A 92 15.44 -14.26 2.51
C ARG A 92 16.81 -14.91 2.40
N LEU A 93 17.72 -14.31 1.61
CA LEU A 93 19.08 -14.83 1.42
C LEU A 93 19.92 -14.77 2.72
N SER A 94 19.68 -13.79 3.58
CA SER A 94 20.34 -13.64 4.89
C SER A 94 19.68 -14.46 6.01
N GLY A 95 18.61 -15.22 5.71
CA GLY A 95 17.90 -16.05 6.69
C GLY A 95 17.08 -15.25 7.71
N LYS A 96 16.83 -13.95 7.46
CA LYS A 96 16.03 -13.07 8.33
C LYS A 96 14.53 -13.33 8.22
N ILE A 97 14.08 -13.79 7.06
CA ILE A 97 12.72 -14.24 6.80
C ILE A 97 12.76 -15.67 6.25
N LYS A 98 11.77 -16.49 6.62
CA LYS A 98 11.62 -17.86 6.13
C LYS A 98 10.75 -17.91 4.88
#